data_AF-A0A1Q6EIX0-F1
#
_entry.id   AF-A0A1Q6EIX0-F1
#
_cell.length_a   1.000
_cell.length_b   1.000
_cell.length_c   1.000
_cell.angle_alpha   90.00
_cell.angle_beta   90.00
_cell.angle_gamma   90.00
#
_symmetry.space_group_name_H-M   'P 1'
#
loop_
_entity.id
_entity.type
_entity.pdbx_description
1 polymer ?
#
loop_
_entity_poly.entity_id
_entity_poly.type
_entity_poly.pdbx_seq_one_letter_code
_entity_poly.pdbx_strand_id
1 'polypeptide(L)'
;MRITVHRGSYQIGGCVTEYESNGWKLFVDYGEQLPGAPVSDNKLEIDGLTCGDIRKSALLITHYHGDHIGKITELPPELPIYIGNMAREIASVLADHLSGVSEERRKMSERLNRVNTFTPITSFTFGEFEITPIVVDHSAFDAYAFCIEAKGLKVFHSGDFRQHGFRSGKLGKVIERYVERADYVVCEATNVNRPEATLIPEHELQKEFEKAFTENKYNVVYVSSTNIDRLFSLYHAAIRAHRPFYVDAYQKRIMDIVAGRDAVWGKSFLYNYIAGHKPQILIQRGTEFVANNKFIDFVTNHGYVLVARQGERFDNLLNKLPDEGRVKYLSMWDGYLDESKAAYNPALAKSVGNEYRYKHTSGHCDMKSLGELISELDPKAIIPIHTDNPRAFADLFCDKWPVILLNDGESFSAIRDSWLDTTEAIIYAYKKPEESDTVIDNPEGLRYWALDERSLGEFQCWKDADFALHHVVYAPKRLLGYAIESDEDMAPFLYVVYNPDFSEYSEYSEGEHAPDGNSYQEKCAFSPGDKVLAIIENEVLMPCTFVGPVSEEFFKECHRKNGVVDEKKINKFVSDLCDWDWDSVIVRPLVKVKTGFIETSSDTTAQRIYIFPYRELKF
;
A
#
# COMPACT_ATOMS: atom_id res chain seq x y z
N MET A 1 0.78 15.29 -9.31
CA MET A 1 -0.27 14.28 -9.14
C MET A 1 -0.89 14.42 -7.75
N ARG A 2 -2.21 14.59 -7.68
CA ARG A 2 -2.98 14.59 -6.43
C ARG A 2 -3.61 13.22 -6.19
N ILE A 3 -3.41 12.65 -5.02
CA ILE A 3 -3.92 11.34 -4.59
C ILE A 3 -5.00 11.57 -3.54
N THR A 4 -6.23 11.13 -3.78
CA THR A 4 -7.35 11.27 -2.84
C THR A 4 -7.86 9.89 -2.46
N VAL A 5 -8.03 9.64 -1.16
CA VAL A 5 -8.73 8.43 -0.69
C VAL A 5 -10.15 8.83 -0.37
N HIS A 6 -11.10 8.59 -1.28
CA HIS A 6 -12.51 8.94 -1.06
C HIS A 6 -13.19 8.02 -0.05
N ARG A 7 -12.74 6.77 -0.01
CA ARG A 7 -13.20 5.76 0.95
C ARG A 7 -12.16 4.66 1.08
N GLY A 8 -11.92 4.20 2.30
CA GLY A 8 -11.09 3.02 2.56
C GLY A 8 -9.99 3.21 3.60
N SER A 9 -9.88 4.39 4.23
CA SER A 9 -8.84 4.66 5.23
C SER A 9 -9.09 4.00 6.59
N TYR A 10 -10.37 3.79 6.95
CA TYR A 10 -10.81 3.21 8.22
C TYR A 10 -11.83 2.07 8.04
N GLN A 11 -11.86 1.47 6.86
CA GLN A 11 -12.69 0.29 6.58
C GLN A 11 -12.02 -0.67 5.60
N ILE A 12 -12.39 -1.94 5.74
CA ILE A 12 -12.09 -2.99 4.77
C ILE A 12 -13.24 -3.03 3.75
N GLY A 13 -12.89 -3.00 2.48
CA GLY A 13 -13.83 -3.05 1.35
C GLY A 13 -14.52 -1.73 1.02
N GLY A 14 -14.98 -1.66 -0.23
CA GLY A 14 -15.60 -0.47 -0.80
C GLY A 14 -14.62 0.63 -1.14
N CYS A 15 -13.32 0.35 -1.25
CA CYS A 15 -12.31 1.38 -1.47
C CYS A 15 -12.53 2.16 -2.76
N VAL A 16 -12.21 3.45 -2.73
CA VAL A 16 -12.23 4.35 -3.89
C VAL A 16 -11.04 5.31 -3.75
N THR A 17 -10.07 5.18 -4.65
CA THR A 17 -8.91 6.08 -4.71
C THR A 17 -8.93 6.88 -6.00
N GLU A 18 -8.62 8.17 -5.95
CA GLU A 18 -8.50 9.04 -7.12
C GLU A 18 -7.05 9.50 -7.29
N TYR A 19 -6.60 9.51 -8.53
CA TYR A 19 -5.36 10.13 -8.99
C TYR A 19 -5.73 11.25 -9.97
N GLU A 20 -5.33 12.48 -9.67
CA GLU A 20 -5.61 13.64 -10.50
C GLU A 20 -4.32 14.32 -11.00
N SER A 21 -4.32 14.69 -12.27
CA SER A 21 -3.28 15.52 -12.88
C SER A 21 -3.87 16.36 -14.02
N ASN A 22 -3.60 17.68 -14.04
CA ASN A 22 -4.20 18.69 -14.95
C ASN A 22 -5.69 18.49 -15.29
N GLY A 23 -6.49 18.18 -14.28
CA GLY A 23 -7.93 17.95 -14.39
C GLY A 23 -8.33 16.64 -15.08
N TRP A 24 -7.38 15.75 -15.38
CA TRP A 24 -7.65 14.34 -15.66
C TRP A 24 -7.73 13.56 -14.37
N LYS A 25 -8.74 12.69 -14.25
CA LYS A 25 -9.03 11.91 -13.06
C LYS A 25 -9.02 10.42 -13.37
N LEU A 26 -8.21 9.69 -12.65
CA LEU A 26 -8.13 8.23 -12.74
C LEU A 26 -8.53 7.66 -11.39
N PHE A 27 -9.64 6.92 -11.38
CA PHE A 27 -10.14 6.26 -10.19
C PHE A 27 -9.67 4.81 -10.16
N VAL A 28 -9.41 4.28 -8.97
CA VAL A 28 -9.16 2.85 -8.75
C VAL A 28 -10.19 2.31 -7.77
N ASP A 29 -10.93 1.31 -8.26
CA ASP A 29 -12.04 0.62 -7.62
C ASP A 29 -13.27 1.48 -7.27
N TYR A 30 -14.44 0.83 -7.26
CA TYR A 30 -15.70 1.41 -6.84
C TYR A 30 -16.65 0.30 -6.36
N GLY A 31 -16.38 -0.16 -5.13
CA GLY A 31 -17.00 -1.36 -4.58
C GLY A 31 -18.09 -1.14 -3.54
N GLU A 32 -18.73 -2.25 -3.17
CA GLU A 32 -19.69 -2.34 -2.07
C GLU A 32 -18.97 -2.31 -0.72
N GLN A 33 -19.56 -1.63 0.26
CA GLN A 33 -19.05 -1.68 1.61
C GLN A 33 -19.37 -3.04 2.25
N LEU A 34 -18.42 -3.59 3.01
CA LEU A 34 -18.63 -4.84 3.70
C LEU A 34 -19.58 -4.68 4.90
N PRO A 35 -20.30 -5.74 5.32
CA PRO A 35 -21.15 -5.70 6.50
C PRO A 35 -20.37 -5.25 7.75
N GLY A 36 -20.93 -4.28 8.47
CA GLY A 36 -20.31 -3.71 9.67
C GLY A 36 -19.44 -2.48 9.42
N ALA A 37 -19.20 -2.11 8.15
CA ALA A 37 -18.63 -0.81 7.82
C ALA A 37 -19.58 0.34 8.24
N PRO A 38 -19.04 1.54 8.56
CA PRO A 38 -19.87 2.72 8.82
C PRO A 38 -20.73 3.04 7.58
N VAL A 39 -22.04 2.78 7.66
CA VAL A 39 -22.95 3.11 6.57
C VAL A 39 -23.33 4.58 6.69
N SER A 40 -22.90 5.41 5.74
CA SER A 40 -23.53 6.71 5.53
C SER A 40 -24.79 6.49 4.67
N ASP A 41 -25.90 7.10 5.06
CA ASP A 41 -27.17 7.03 4.29
C ASP A 41 -27.07 7.81 2.95
N ASN A 42 -26.01 8.59 2.77
CA ASN A 42 -25.80 9.42 1.58
C ASN A 42 -25.02 8.66 0.51
N LYS A 43 -25.43 8.84 -0.75
CA LYS A 43 -24.62 8.38 -1.89
C LYS A 43 -23.26 9.08 -1.86
N LEU A 44 -22.22 8.33 -2.21
CA LEU A 44 -20.87 8.88 -2.32
C LEU A 44 -20.81 9.78 -3.55
N GLU A 45 -20.86 11.10 -3.35
CA GLU A 45 -20.80 12.10 -4.42
C GLU A 45 -19.34 12.48 -4.69
N ILE A 46 -18.84 12.05 -5.85
CA ILE A 46 -17.46 12.24 -6.29
C ILE A 46 -17.51 12.87 -7.68
N ASP A 47 -17.01 14.11 -7.78
CA ASP A 47 -16.90 14.82 -9.04
C ASP A 47 -15.99 14.07 -10.01
N GLY A 48 -16.50 13.79 -11.20
CA GLY A 48 -15.82 13.00 -12.22
C GLY A 48 -16.03 11.49 -12.11
N LEU A 49 -16.69 10.97 -11.07
CA LEU A 49 -17.00 9.54 -10.94
C LEU A 49 -18.50 9.28 -10.85
N THR A 50 -19.16 9.78 -9.79
CA THR A 50 -20.60 9.54 -9.56
C THR A 50 -21.46 10.74 -9.96
N CYS A 51 -20.86 11.94 -10.01
CA CYS A 51 -21.49 13.18 -10.44
C CYS A 51 -20.50 14.08 -11.20
N GLY A 52 -20.96 15.25 -11.66
CA GLY A 52 -20.08 16.26 -12.27
C GLY A 52 -19.61 15.93 -13.69
N ASP A 53 -18.44 16.47 -14.07
CA ASP A 53 -17.86 16.30 -15.42
C ASP A 53 -16.96 15.06 -15.51
N ILE A 54 -17.45 14.04 -16.21
CA ILE A 54 -16.77 12.75 -16.39
C ILE A 54 -15.89 12.69 -17.64
N ARG A 55 -15.83 13.74 -18.47
CA ARG A 55 -15.17 13.67 -19.81
C ARG A 55 -13.67 13.38 -19.75
N LYS A 56 -13.04 13.68 -18.61
CA LYS A 56 -11.62 13.43 -18.35
C LYS A 56 -11.42 12.38 -17.25
N SER A 57 -12.41 11.51 -17.06
CA SER A 57 -12.40 10.50 -16.00
C SER A 57 -12.38 9.09 -16.53
N ALA A 58 -11.64 8.21 -15.85
CA ALA A 58 -11.67 6.77 -16.07
C ALA A 58 -11.62 6.02 -14.74
N LEU A 59 -12.16 4.80 -14.72
CA LEU A 59 -12.10 3.89 -13.57
C LEU A 59 -11.32 2.63 -13.94
N LEU A 60 -10.33 2.30 -13.13
CA LEU A 60 -9.65 1.01 -13.14
C LEU A 60 -10.25 0.12 -12.06
N ILE A 61 -10.43 -1.15 -12.38
CA ILE A 61 -10.85 -2.18 -11.42
C ILE A 61 -9.69 -3.15 -11.22
N THR A 62 -9.23 -3.29 -9.98
CA THR A 62 -8.12 -4.17 -9.60
C THR A 62 -8.51 -5.64 -9.77
N HIS A 63 -9.72 -6.00 -9.33
CA HIS A 63 -10.27 -7.36 -9.43
C HIS A 63 -11.79 -7.40 -9.23
N TYR A 64 -12.41 -8.59 -9.39
CA TYR A 64 -13.86 -8.74 -9.48
C TYR A 64 -14.61 -8.95 -8.16
N HIS A 65 -13.97 -8.82 -6.99
CA HIS A 65 -14.72 -8.95 -5.74
C HIS A 65 -15.70 -7.78 -5.55
N GLY A 66 -16.81 -8.05 -4.86
CA GLY A 66 -17.94 -7.10 -4.74
C GLY A 66 -17.54 -5.79 -4.07
N ASP A 67 -16.56 -5.84 -3.17
CA ASP A 67 -15.98 -4.71 -2.47
C ASP A 67 -14.99 -3.88 -3.30
N HIS A 68 -14.75 -4.24 -4.56
CA HIS A 68 -13.98 -3.46 -5.53
C HIS A 68 -14.81 -3.08 -6.77
N ILE A 69 -15.72 -3.95 -7.24
CA ILE A 69 -16.51 -3.71 -8.47
C ILE A 69 -18.02 -3.54 -8.22
N GLY A 70 -18.53 -3.89 -7.04
CA GLY A 70 -19.96 -4.13 -6.83
C GLY A 70 -20.87 -2.94 -7.11
N LYS A 71 -20.35 -1.71 -7.11
CA LYS A 71 -21.14 -0.49 -7.33
C LYS A 71 -21.03 0.12 -8.71
N ILE A 72 -20.34 -0.51 -9.68
CA ILE A 72 -20.15 0.06 -11.03
C ILE A 72 -21.45 0.32 -11.83
N THR A 73 -22.58 -0.26 -11.41
CA THR A 73 -23.90 -0.01 -12.00
C THR A 73 -24.51 1.33 -11.60
N GLU A 74 -23.99 1.97 -10.55
CA GLU A 74 -24.41 3.29 -10.10
C GLU A 74 -23.70 4.43 -10.87
N LEU A 75 -22.65 4.09 -11.61
CA LEU A 75 -21.81 5.04 -12.34
C LEU A 75 -22.43 5.44 -13.69
N PRO A 76 -22.13 6.66 -14.20
CA PRO A 76 -22.56 7.11 -15.51
C PRO A 76 -22.20 6.11 -16.63
N PRO A 77 -23.13 5.78 -17.54
CA PRO A 77 -22.89 4.80 -18.60
C PRO A 77 -21.71 5.11 -19.52
N GLU A 78 -21.38 6.39 -19.69
CA GLU A 78 -20.33 6.91 -20.57
C GLU A 78 -18.93 6.84 -19.94
N LEU A 79 -18.83 6.70 -18.61
CA LEU A 79 -17.55 6.58 -17.92
C LEU A 79 -16.79 5.34 -18.41
N PRO A 80 -15.58 5.48 -18.94
CA PRO A 80 -14.75 4.34 -19.32
C PRO A 80 -14.28 3.60 -18.06
N ILE A 81 -14.56 2.29 -18.03
CA ILE A 81 -14.10 1.38 -16.98
C ILE A 81 -13.15 0.37 -17.62
N TYR A 82 -12.06 0.04 -16.93
CA TYR A 82 -11.07 -0.94 -17.37
C TYR A 82 -10.85 -2.02 -16.31
N ILE A 83 -10.79 -3.29 -16.74
CA ILE A 83 -10.55 -4.46 -15.87
C ILE A 83 -9.75 -5.54 -16.62
N GLY A 84 -9.11 -6.47 -15.91
CA GLY A 84 -8.53 -7.67 -16.51
C GLY A 84 -9.55 -8.47 -17.33
N ASN A 85 -9.13 -9.03 -18.47
CA ASN A 85 -10.05 -9.73 -19.37
C ASN A 85 -10.70 -10.95 -18.70
N MET A 86 -9.91 -11.76 -17.97
CA MET A 86 -10.44 -12.94 -17.31
C MET A 86 -11.29 -12.56 -16.11
N ALA A 87 -10.91 -11.50 -15.40
CA ALA A 87 -11.71 -10.92 -14.33
C ALA A 87 -13.10 -10.48 -14.83
N ARG A 88 -13.18 -9.82 -15.99
CA ARG A 88 -14.46 -9.50 -16.65
C ARG A 88 -15.28 -10.75 -16.96
N GLU A 89 -14.67 -11.77 -17.57
CA GLU A 89 -15.38 -13.02 -17.93
C GLU A 89 -15.96 -13.70 -16.69
N ILE A 90 -15.18 -13.79 -15.60
CA ILE A 90 -15.62 -14.37 -14.33
C ILE A 90 -16.77 -13.54 -13.71
N ALA A 91 -16.61 -12.22 -13.67
CA ALA A 91 -17.63 -11.30 -13.19
C ALA A 91 -18.94 -11.42 -14.00
N SER A 92 -18.86 -11.53 -15.33
CA SER A 92 -20.02 -11.72 -16.20
C SER A 92 -20.74 -13.02 -15.90
N VAL A 93 -20.01 -14.13 -15.68
CA VAL A 93 -20.64 -15.41 -15.34
C VAL A 93 -21.30 -15.39 -13.95
N LEU A 94 -20.69 -14.70 -12.98
CA LEU A 94 -21.31 -14.45 -11.68
C LEU A 94 -22.60 -13.62 -11.85
N ALA A 95 -22.54 -12.51 -12.59
CA ALA A 95 -23.68 -11.64 -12.84
C ALA A 95 -24.82 -12.37 -13.54
N ASP A 96 -24.53 -13.14 -14.60
CA ASP A 96 -25.52 -13.92 -15.34
C ASP A 96 -26.21 -14.98 -14.47
N HIS A 97 -25.43 -15.71 -13.65
CA HIS A 97 -25.97 -16.72 -12.74
C HIS A 97 -26.95 -16.12 -11.72
N LEU A 98 -26.75 -14.84 -11.38
CA LEU A 98 -27.53 -14.11 -10.40
C LEU A 98 -28.57 -13.17 -11.04
N SER A 99 -28.59 -13.06 -12.37
CA SER A 99 -29.46 -12.12 -13.11
C SER A 99 -30.96 -12.40 -12.94
N GLY A 100 -31.33 -13.66 -12.67
CA GLY A 100 -32.70 -14.04 -12.34
C GLY A 100 -33.12 -13.76 -10.89
N VAL A 101 -32.21 -13.25 -10.05
CA VAL A 101 -32.43 -13.03 -8.62
C VAL A 101 -32.85 -11.59 -8.31
N SER A 102 -32.31 -10.58 -9.01
CA SER A 102 -32.69 -9.18 -8.85
C SER A 102 -32.42 -8.32 -10.08
N GLU A 103 -33.12 -7.18 -10.19
CA GLU A 103 -32.91 -6.20 -11.27
C GLU A 103 -31.49 -5.61 -11.27
N GLU A 104 -30.91 -5.39 -10.09
CA GLU A 104 -29.54 -4.90 -9.93
C GLU A 104 -28.51 -5.85 -10.56
N ARG A 105 -28.71 -7.17 -10.41
CA ARG A 105 -27.81 -8.17 -10.99
C ARG A 105 -27.89 -8.24 -12.51
N ARG A 106 -29.06 -7.97 -13.09
CA ARG A 106 -29.20 -7.81 -14.55
C ARG A 106 -28.43 -6.58 -15.05
N LYS A 107 -28.56 -5.44 -14.35
CA LYS A 107 -27.81 -4.21 -14.68
C LYS A 107 -26.30 -4.44 -14.63
N MET A 108 -25.82 -5.24 -13.68
CA MET A 108 -24.41 -5.61 -13.60
C MET A 108 -23.92 -6.36 -14.85
N SER A 109 -24.65 -7.38 -15.32
CA SER A 109 -24.29 -8.10 -16.56
C SER A 109 -24.23 -7.15 -17.77
N GLU A 110 -25.23 -6.28 -17.91
CA GLU A 110 -25.26 -5.27 -18.98
C GLU A 110 -24.10 -4.27 -18.91
N ARG A 111 -23.75 -3.83 -17.70
CA ARG A 111 -22.63 -2.92 -17.46
C ARG A 111 -21.31 -3.57 -17.85
N LEU A 112 -21.06 -4.80 -17.42
CA LEU A 112 -19.82 -5.55 -17.69
C LEU A 112 -19.55 -5.75 -19.19
N ASN A 113 -20.59 -5.89 -20.01
CA ASN A 113 -20.45 -6.01 -21.46
C ASN A 113 -19.89 -4.73 -22.13
N ARG A 114 -19.95 -3.59 -21.44
CA ARG A 114 -19.42 -2.29 -21.91
C ARG A 114 -18.09 -1.90 -21.27
N VAL A 115 -17.56 -2.74 -20.36
CA VAL A 115 -16.29 -2.50 -19.68
C VAL A 115 -15.14 -2.89 -20.62
N ASN A 116 -14.15 -2.00 -20.71
CA ASN A 116 -12.93 -2.20 -21.48
C ASN A 116 -11.98 -3.16 -20.74
N THR A 117 -11.06 -3.76 -21.47
CA THR A 117 -10.04 -4.64 -20.89
C THR A 117 -8.64 -4.14 -21.17
N PHE A 118 -7.73 -4.33 -20.21
CA PHE A 118 -6.30 -4.12 -20.42
C PHE A 118 -5.55 -5.46 -20.48
N THR A 119 -4.29 -5.39 -20.91
CA THR A 119 -3.38 -6.56 -20.97
C THR A 119 -2.32 -6.41 -19.87
N PRO A 120 -1.99 -7.49 -19.13
CA PRO A 120 -0.84 -7.53 -18.21
C PRO A 120 0.40 -6.86 -18.78
N ILE A 121 1.13 -6.12 -17.93
CA ILE A 121 2.46 -5.53 -18.19
C ILE A 121 2.55 -4.65 -19.45
N THR A 122 1.41 -4.31 -20.05
CA THR A 122 1.34 -3.50 -21.26
C THR A 122 0.76 -2.15 -20.87
N SER A 123 1.62 -1.15 -20.86
CA SER A 123 1.25 0.22 -20.52
C SER A 123 0.20 0.74 -21.50
N PHE A 124 -0.77 1.48 -20.99
CA PHE A 124 -1.71 2.23 -21.80
C PHE A 124 -1.89 3.62 -21.20
N THR A 125 -2.34 4.56 -22.03
CA THR A 125 -2.49 5.95 -21.61
C THR A 125 -3.95 6.34 -21.44
N PHE A 126 -4.24 7.14 -20.43
CA PHE A 126 -5.50 7.86 -20.29
C PHE A 126 -5.22 9.31 -19.91
N GLY A 127 -5.50 10.25 -20.82
CA GLY A 127 -5.08 11.63 -20.61
C GLY A 127 -3.56 11.74 -20.53
N GLU A 128 -3.05 12.25 -19.41
CA GLU A 128 -1.61 12.30 -19.12
C GLU A 128 -1.09 11.13 -18.28
N PHE A 129 -1.97 10.22 -17.85
CA PHE A 129 -1.57 9.05 -17.09
C PHE A 129 -1.01 7.98 -18.02
N GLU A 130 0.17 7.47 -17.71
CA GLU A 130 0.65 6.18 -18.19
C GLU A 130 0.38 5.12 -17.11
N ILE A 131 -0.31 4.05 -17.49
CA ILE A 131 -0.84 3.04 -16.57
C ILE A 131 -0.29 1.69 -16.97
N THR A 132 0.45 1.04 -16.08
CA THR A 132 0.98 -0.32 -16.27
C THR A 132 0.29 -1.29 -15.30
N PRO A 133 -0.59 -2.20 -15.80
CA PRO A 133 -1.21 -3.24 -14.98
C PRO A 133 -0.20 -4.32 -14.59
N ILE A 134 -0.01 -4.52 -13.28
CA ILE A 134 0.90 -5.50 -12.71
C ILE A 134 0.10 -6.65 -12.13
N VAL A 135 0.25 -7.85 -12.69
CA VAL A 135 -0.49 -9.04 -12.22
C VAL A 135 -0.01 -9.42 -10.83
N VAL A 136 -0.95 -9.55 -9.90
CA VAL A 136 -0.70 -10.01 -8.53
C VAL A 136 -1.43 -11.32 -8.25
N ASP A 137 -1.01 -12.02 -7.20
CA ASP A 137 -1.75 -13.17 -6.68
C ASP A 137 -2.78 -12.68 -5.66
N HIS A 138 -4.03 -13.12 -5.78
CA HIS A 138 -5.10 -12.87 -4.83
C HIS A 138 -6.07 -14.06 -4.85
N SER A 139 -7.11 -14.09 -4.01
CA SER A 139 -8.17 -15.10 -4.13
C SER A 139 -9.06 -14.89 -5.35
N ALA A 140 -9.14 -13.66 -5.88
CA ALA A 140 -9.67 -13.40 -7.20
C ALA A 140 -8.62 -13.73 -8.25
N PHE A 141 -9.00 -14.51 -9.26
CA PHE A 141 -8.13 -14.77 -10.41
C PHE A 141 -8.03 -13.50 -11.28
N ASP A 142 -6.88 -13.27 -11.93
CA ASP A 142 -6.69 -12.08 -12.77
C ASP A 142 -6.84 -10.76 -11.98
N ALA A 143 -6.18 -10.70 -10.82
CA ALA A 143 -6.07 -9.51 -9.97
C ALA A 143 -4.82 -8.69 -10.31
N TYR A 144 -4.92 -7.36 -10.12
CA TYR A 144 -3.89 -6.41 -10.54
C TYR A 144 -3.59 -5.35 -9.49
N ALA A 145 -2.30 -5.04 -9.37
CA ALA A 145 -1.79 -3.75 -8.95
C ALA A 145 -1.65 -2.83 -10.17
N PHE A 146 -1.51 -1.53 -9.96
CA PHE A 146 -1.27 -0.54 -11.02
C PHE A 146 -0.05 0.32 -10.70
N CYS A 147 0.89 0.41 -11.64
CA CYS A 147 1.88 1.48 -11.66
C CYS A 147 1.31 2.63 -12.48
N ILE A 148 1.10 3.78 -11.83
CA ILE A 148 0.44 4.96 -12.39
C ILE A 148 1.46 6.09 -12.44
N GLU A 149 1.75 6.58 -13.63
CA GLU A 149 2.75 7.61 -13.87
C GLU A 149 2.11 8.86 -14.46
N ALA A 150 2.41 10.03 -13.88
CA ALA A 150 2.07 11.33 -14.45
C ALA A 150 3.01 12.39 -13.89
N LYS A 151 3.42 13.36 -14.72
CA LYS A 151 4.28 14.49 -14.31
C LYS A 151 5.54 14.04 -13.55
N GLY A 152 6.24 13.04 -14.08
CA GLY A 152 7.48 12.54 -13.49
C GLY A 152 7.34 11.87 -12.11
N LEU A 153 6.11 11.69 -11.61
CA LEU A 153 5.80 10.94 -10.41
C LEU A 153 5.24 9.57 -10.78
N LYS A 154 5.66 8.57 -10.02
CA LYS A 154 5.22 7.19 -10.17
C LYS A 154 4.58 6.70 -8.86
N VAL A 155 3.32 6.29 -8.94
CA VAL A 155 2.58 5.74 -7.79
C VAL A 155 2.27 4.27 -8.03
N PHE A 156 2.57 3.43 -7.05
CA PHE A 156 2.19 2.03 -7.07
C PHE A 156 0.93 1.82 -6.22
N HIS A 157 -0.17 1.47 -6.86
CA HIS A 157 -1.42 1.08 -6.20
C HIS A 157 -1.49 -0.45 -6.12
N SER A 158 -1.40 -1.03 -4.92
CA SER A 158 -1.26 -2.50 -4.80
C SER A 158 -2.51 -3.28 -5.19
N GLY A 159 -3.69 -2.69 -5.02
CA GLY A 159 -4.93 -3.47 -4.91
C GLY A 159 -4.83 -4.52 -3.80
N ASP A 160 -5.69 -5.52 -3.85
CA ASP A 160 -5.60 -6.67 -2.95
C ASP A 160 -4.68 -7.74 -3.53
N PHE A 161 -3.78 -8.25 -2.71
CA PHE A 161 -2.82 -9.27 -3.12
C PHE A 161 -2.40 -10.16 -1.95
N ARG A 162 -1.66 -11.24 -2.26
CA ARG A 162 -1.02 -12.12 -1.30
C ARG A 162 0.30 -12.63 -1.83
N GLN A 163 1.19 -13.04 -0.93
CA GLN A 163 2.46 -13.68 -1.29
C GLN A 163 2.51 -15.18 -0.95
N HIS A 164 1.41 -15.77 -0.49
CA HIS A 164 1.33 -17.19 -0.10
C HIS A 164 0.37 -18.03 -0.96
N GLY A 165 -0.05 -17.52 -2.12
CA GLY A 165 -0.84 -18.27 -3.10
C GLY A 165 0.02 -18.99 -4.16
N PHE A 166 -0.62 -19.65 -5.13
CA PHE A 166 0.09 -20.43 -6.17
C PHE A 166 0.82 -19.58 -7.22
N ARG A 167 0.49 -18.29 -7.32
CA ARG A 167 1.03 -17.36 -8.33
C ARG A 167 1.99 -16.32 -7.74
N SER A 168 2.10 -16.27 -6.43
CA SER A 168 2.89 -15.31 -5.64
C SER A 168 4.37 -15.18 -6.03
N GLY A 169 5.05 -16.28 -6.36
CA GLY A 169 6.52 -16.34 -6.47
C GLY A 169 7.16 -15.57 -7.64
N LYS A 170 6.40 -14.76 -8.39
CA LYS A 170 6.92 -13.94 -9.50
C LYS A 170 6.82 -12.43 -9.26
N LEU A 171 6.12 -11.98 -8.21
CA LEU A 171 5.82 -10.55 -8.03
C LEU A 171 7.10 -9.70 -8.00
N GLY A 172 8.09 -10.03 -7.17
CA GLY A 172 9.32 -9.23 -7.08
C GLY A 172 10.11 -9.11 -8.39
N LYS A 173 10.13 -10.17 -9.22
CA LYS A 173 10.74 -10.10 -10.57
C LYS A 173 9.97 -9.20 -11.54
N VAL A 174 8.66 -9.09 -11.34
CA VAL A 174 7.82 -8.18 -12.13
C VAL A 174 8.03 -6.75 -11.66
N ILE A 175 8.12 -6.52 -10.36
CA ILE A 175 8.46 -5.20 -9.79
C ILE A 175 9.83 -4.75 -10.28
N GLU A 176 10.88 -5.55 -10.10
CA GLU A 176 12.26 -5.27 -10.55
C GLU A 176 12.34 -4.88 -12.03
N ARG A 177 11.51 -5.52 -12.88
CA ARG A 177 11.61 -5.35 -14.34
C ARG A 177 10.72 -4.26 -14.93
N TYR A 178 9.55 -4.03 -14.34
CA TYR A 178 8.50 -3.21 -14.96
C TYR A 178 8.10 -1.99 -14.13
N VAL A 179 8.47 -1.97 -12.84
CA VAL A 179 8.15 -0.86 -11.93
C VAL A 179 9.43 -0.18 -11.46
N GLU A 180 10.42 -0.99 -11.05
CA GLU A 180 11.64 -0.60 -10.34
C GLU A 180 11.29 0.10 -9.01
N ARG A 181 11.29 1.42 -9.00
CA ARG A 181 10.97 2.24 -7.83
C ARG A 181 9.61 2.93 -8.02
N ALA A 182 8.96 3.32 -6.93
CA ALA A 182 7.78 4.20 -6.95
C ALA A 182 7.98 5.35 -5.96
N ASP A 183 7.56 6.57 -6.29
CA ASP A 183 7.62 7.70 -5.35
C ASP A 183 6.70 7.46 -4.15
N TYR A 184 5.50 6.95 -4.40
CA TYR A 184 4.49 6.67 -3.39
C TYR A 184 3.88 5.29 -3.58
N VAL A 185 3.52 4.63 -2.48
CA VAL A 185 2.82 3.35 -2.51
C VAL A 185 1.49 3.49 -1.79
N VAL A 186 0.38 3.29 -2.53
CA VAL A 186 -0.96 3.14 -1.96
C VAL A 186 -1.22 1.65 -1.81
N CYS A 187 -1.35 1.16 -0.58
CA CYS A 187 -1.37 -0.30 -0.34
C CYS A 187 -2.48 -0.76 0.61
N GLU A 188 -2.95 -1.98 0.37
CA GLU A 188 -3.89 -2.64 1.28
C GLU A 188 -3.25 -2.93 2.65
N ALA A 189 -4.06 -2.90 3.70
CA ALA A 189 -3.63 -3.23 5.06
C ALA A 189 -4.68 -4.07 5.82
N THR A 190 -5.35 -4.97 5.09
CA THR A 190 -6.45 -5.81 5.58
C THR A 190 -6.08 -6.68 6.79
N ASN A 191 -4.90 -7.30 6.77
CA ASN A 191 -4.45 -8.23 7.81
C ASN A 191 -3.60 -7.55 8.91
N VAL A 192 -3.61 -6.22 9.01
CA VAL A 192 -2.79 -5.50 10.01
C VAL A 192 -3.03 -6.00 11.44
N ASN A 193 -4.29 -6.30 11.78
CA ASN A 193 -4.71 -6.83 13.07
C ASN A 193 -4.84 -8.38 13.10
N ARG A 194 -4.48 -9.08 12.01
CA ARG A 194 -4.72 -10.52 11.82
C ARG A 194 -3.47 -11.24 11.31
N PRO A 195 -2.34 -11.21 12.04
CA PRO A 195 -1.09 -11.84 11.62
C PRO A 195 -1.22 -13.36 11.40
N GLU A 196 -2.21 -14.01 12.02
CA GLU A 196 -2.50 -15.43 11.90
C GLU A 196 -3.29 -15.80 10.62
N ALA A 197 -3.79 -14.83 9.86
CA ALA A 197 -4.66 -15.08 8.71
C ALA A 197 -3.96 -15.75 7.51
N THR A 198 -2.62 -15.77 7.50
CA THR A 198 -1.78 -16.25 6.39
C THR A 198 -0.83 -17.39 6.78
N LEU A 199 -1.07 -18.06 7.93
CA LEU A 199 -0.16 -19.07 8.50
C LEU A 199 0.19 -20.24 7.55
N ILE A 200 -0.70 -20.56 6.61
CA ILE A 200 -0.55 -21.69 5.70
C ILE A 200 -0.65 -21.20 4.24
N PRO A 201 0.37 -21.44 3.41
CA PRO A 201 0.28 -21.19 1.97
C PRO A 201 -0.72 -22.11 1.26
N GLU A 202 -1.28 -21.66 0.14
CA GLU A 202 -2.28 -22.44 -0.62
C GLU A 202 -1.82 -23.83 -1.05
N HIS A 203 -0.53 -23.99 -1.36
CA HIS A 203 0.03 -25.29 -1.76
C HIS A 203 0.13 -26.28 -0.59
N GLU A 204 0.38 -25.80 0.63
CA GLU A 204 0.34 -26.66 1.83
C GLU A 204 -1.11 -27.00 2.18
N LEU A 205 -2.02 -26.02 2.08
CA LEU A 205 -3.44 -26.25 2.28
C LEU A 205 -4.01 -27.29 1.29
N GLN A 206 -3.52 -27.30 0.04
CA GLN A 206 -3.83 -28.34 -0.94
C GLN A 206 -3.43 -29.74 -0.46
N LYS A 207 -2.21 -29.89 0.07
CA LYS A 207 -1.71 -31.16 0.60
C LYS A 207 -2.53 -31.62 1.81
N GLU A 208 -2.94 -30.69 2.66
CA GLU A 208 -3.83 -31.01 3.77
C GLU A 208 -5.20 -31.52 3.32
N PHE A 209 -5.78 -30.92 2.27
CA PHE A 209 -7.02 -31.43 1.67
C PHE A 209 -6.82 -32.80 1.04
N GLU A 210 -5.72 -33.03 0.32
CA GLU A 210 -5.41 -34.34 -0.26
C GLU A 210 -5.31 -35.44 0.80
N LYS A 211 -4.60 -35.17 1.91
CA LYS A 211 -4.55 -36.07 3.06
C LYS A 211 -5.95 -36.32 3.62
N ALA A 212 -6.73 -35.26 3.83
CA ALA A 212 -8.06 -35.37 4.39
C ALA A 212 -9.01 -36.18 3.47
N PHE A 213 -8.92 -36.03 2.16
CA PHE A 213 -9.74 -36.76 1.19
C PHE A 213 -9.32 -38.23 1.03
N THR A 214 -8.06 -38.53 1.34
CA THR A 214 -7.56 -39.91 1.40
C THR A 214 -8.13 -40.61 2.62
N GLU A 215 -8.06 -39.96 3.79
CA GLU A 215 -8.52 -40.50 5.08
C GLU A 215 -10.03 -40.64 5.17
N ASN A 216 -10.79 -39.74 4.53
CA ASN A 216 -12.24 -39.67 4.67
C ASN A 216 -12.92 -39.99 3.34
N LYS A 217 -13.91 -40.88 3.37
CA LYS A 217 -14.60 -41.35 2.15
C LYS A 217 -15.57 -40.31 1.58
N TYR A 218 -16.26 -39.57 2.44
CA TYR A 218 -17.28 -38.58 2.05
C TYR A 218 -16.86 -37.19 2.53
N ASN A 219 -16.59 -36.28 1.60
CA ASN A 219 -16.05 -34.96 1.90
C ASN A 219 -16.93 -33.87 1.29
N VAL A 220 -17.27 -32.87 2.09
CA VAL A 220 -18.07 -31.72 1.66
C VAL A 220 -17.29 -30.44 1.97
N VAL A 221 -17.00 -29.63 0.96
CA VAL A 221 -16.22 -28.41 1.13
C VAL A 221 -17.08 -27.20 0.79
N TYR A 222 -17.19 -26.27 1.73
CA TYR A 222 -17.82 -24.96 1.52
C TYR A 222 -16.73 -23.93 1.23
N VAL A 223 -16.77 -23.36 0.02
CA VAL A 223 -15.79 -22.40 -0.51
C VAL A 223 -16.49 -21.40 -1.43
N SER A 224 -15.95 -20.18 -1.54
CA SER A 224 -16.40 -19.24 -2.56
C SER A 224 -16.24 -19.86 -3.95
N SER A 225 -17.31 -19.81 -4.74
CA SER A 225 -17.32 -20.37 -6.10
C SER A 225 -16.51 -19.55 -7.09
N THR A 226 -16.02 -18.37 -6.69
CA THR A 226 -15.11 -17.52 -7.46
C THR A 226 -13.68 -17.53 -6.93
N ASN A 227 -13.38 -18.35 -5.91
CA ASN A 227 -11.99 -18.63 -5.52
C ASN A 227 -11.42 -19.76 -6.39
N ILE A 228 -10.89 -19.37 -7.56
CA ILE A 228 -10.43 -20.29 -8.60
C ILE A 228 -9.30 -21.19 -8.10
N ASP A 229 -8.33 -20.60 -7.39
CA ASP A 229 -7.18 -21.32 -6.85
C ASP A 229 -7.63 -22.46 -5.94
N ARG A 230 -8.59 -22.18 -5.06
CA ARG A 230 -9.12 -23.18 -4.14
C ARG A 230 -9.93 -24.25 -4.89
N LEU A 231 -10.74 -23.88 -5.89
CA LEU A 231 -11.48 -24.88 -6.69
C LEU A 231 -10.55 -25.85 -7.41
N PHE A 232 -9.50 -25.35 -8.07
CA PHE A 232 -8.51 -26.21 -8.74
C PHE A 232 -7.66 -26.98 -7.72
N SER A 233 -7.29 -26.36 -6.59
CA SER A 233 -6.57 -27.02 -5.50
C SER A 233 -7.34 -28.25 -4.98
N LEU A 234 -8.63 -28.07 -4.67
CA LEU A 234 -9.53 -29.14 -4.21
C LEU A 234 -9.74 -30.21 -5.28
N TYR A 235 -9.90 -29.81 -6.55
CA TYR A 235 -10.01 -30.74 -7.67
C TYR A 235 -8.80 -31.67 -7.75
N HIS A 236 -7.60 -31.10 -7.80
CA HIS A 236 -6.35 -31.86 -7.90
C HIS A 236 -6.12 -32.74 -6.66
N ALA A 237 -6.42 -32.23 -5.46
CA ALA A 237 -6.38 -33.00 -4.22
C ALA A 237 -7.34 -34.20 -4.26
N ALA A 238 -8.57 -34.01 -4.78
CA ALA A 238 -9.56 -35.07 -4.89
C ALA A 238 -9.11 -36.17 -5.87
N ILE A 239 -8.58 -35.80 -7.04
CA ILE A 239 -8.10 -36.78 -8.03
C ILE A 239 -6.92 -37.59 -7.48
N ARG A 240 -5.96 -36.96 -6.79
CA ARG A 240 -4.83 -37.66 -6.15
C ARG A 240 -5.27 -38.56 -5.00
N ALA A 241 -6.30 -38.18 -4.28
CA ALA A 241 -6.94 -39.02 -3.26
C ALA A 241 -7.87 -40.11 -3.84
N HIS A 242 -7.92 -40.27 -5.17
CA HIS A 242 -8.83 -41.18 -5.88
C HIS A 242 -10.31 -40.97 -5.53
N ARG A 243 -10.72 -39.73 -5.29
CA ARG A 243 -12.10 -39.33 -5.02
C ARG A 243 -12.71 -38.65 -6.25
N PRO A 244 -13.91 -39.07 -6.68
CA PRO A 244 -14.69 -38.30 -7.65
C PRO A 244 -14.97 -36.89 -7.12
N PHE A 245 -14.70 -35.88 -7.96
CA PHE A 245 -14.86 -34.47 -7.63
C PHE A 245 -16.16 -33.91 -8.24
N TYR A 246 -17.09 -33.46 -7.41
CA TYR A 246 -18.40 -32.96 -7.81
C TYR A 246 -18.55 -31.46 -7.57
N VAL A 247 -19.10 -30.79 -8.57
CA VAL A 247 -19.45 -29.35 -8.56
C VAL A 247 -20.81 -29.16 -9.22
N ASP A 248 -21.46 -28.02 -8.99
CA ASP A 248 -22.64 -27.64 -9.78
C ASP A 248 -22.26 -27.05 -11.15
N ALA A 249 -23.26 -26.83 -12.00
CA ALA A 249 -23.04 -26.30 -13.36
C ALA A 249 -22.42 -24.89 -13.35
N TYR A 250 -22.71 -24.08 -12.35
CA TYR A 250 -22.17 -22.73 -12.22
C TYR A 250 -20.68 -22.76 -11.86
N GLN A 251 -20.31 -23.51 -10.81
CA GLN A 251 -18.92 -23.73 -10.42
C GLN A 251 -18.12 -24.34 -11.57
N LYS A 252 -18.69 -25.31 -12.30
CA LYS A 252 -18.05 -25.87 -13.48
C LYS A 252 -17.79 -24.83 -14.57
N ARG A 253 -18.77 -23.97 -14.86
CA ARG A 253 -18.63 -22.88 -15.84
C ARG A 253 -17.50 -21.93 -15.43
N ILE A 254 -17.42 -21.58 -14.14
CA ILE A 254 -16.34 -20.77 -13.59
C ILE A 254 -14.97 -21.44 -13.80
N MET A 255 -14.83 -22.73 -13.47
CA MET A 255 -13.57 -23.45 -13.71
C MET A 255 -13.20 -23.52 -15.21
N ASP A 256 -14.19 -23.67 -16.10
CA ASP A 256 -13.99 -23.76 -17.56
C ASP A 256 -13.57 -22.44 -18.21
N ILE A 257 -13.87 -21.30 -17.58
CA ILE A 257 -13.38 -19.99 -18.04
C ILE A 257 -11.85 -19.94 -17.96
N VAL A 258 -11.28 -20.50 -16.89
CA VAL A 258 -9.84 -20.45 -16.61
C VAL A 258 -9.09 -21.63 -17.23
N ALA A 259 -9.71 -22.82 -17.26
CA ALA A 259 -9.06 -24.08 -17.65
C ALA A 259 -8.34 -24.00 -19.00
N GLY A 260 -7.01 -23.86 -18.97
CA GLY A 260 -6.14 -23.78 -20.16
C GLY A 260 -6.37 -22.56 -21.08
N ARG A 261 -7.11 -21.53 -20.63
CA ARG A 261 -7.49 -20.37 -21.45
C ARG A 261 -6.74 -19.08 -21.11
N ASP A 262 -6.22 -18.96 -19.90
CA ASP A 262 -5.53 -17.74 -19.47
C ASP A 262 -4.13 -17.61 -20.11
N ALA A 263 -3.78 -16.39 -20.56
CA ALA A 263 -2.54 -16.15 -21.27
C ALA A 263 -1.29 -16.21 -20.37
N VAL A 264 -1.43 -15.86 -19.09
CA VAL A 264 -0.32 -15.78 -18.13
C VAL A 264 -0.17 -17.10 -17.38
N TRP A 265 -1.28 -17.63 -16.88
CA TRP A 265 -1.37 -18.75 -15.96
C TRP A 265 -1.90 -20.03 -16.58
N GLY A 266 -2.53 -19.99 -17.76
CA GLY A 266 -3.14 -21.16 -18.40
C GLY A 266 -2.15 -22.29 -18.75
N LYS A 267 -0.84 -21.99 -18.77
CA LYS A 267 0.24 -22.98 -18.91
C LYS A 267 0.54 -23.74 -17.62
N SER A 268 0.10 -23.25 -16.47
CA SER A 268 0.29 -23.91 -15.18
C SER A 268 -0.51 -25.21 -15.12
N PHE A 269 0.12 -26.28 -14.65
CA PHE A 269 -0.57 -27.55 -14.42
C PHE A 269 -1.79 -27.42 -13.49
N LEU A 270 -1.74 -26.48 -12.54
CA LEU A 270 -2.83 -26.27 -11.59
C LEU A 270 -4.15 -25.93 -12.30
N TYR A 271 -4.11 -25.05 -13.30
CA TYR A 271 -5.31 -24.57 -14.00
C TYR A 271 -5.66 -25.43 -15.22
N ASN A 272 -5.30 -26.71 -15.20
CA ASN A 272 -5.60 -27.68 -16.23
C ASN A 272 -6.29 -28.92 -15.63
N TYR A 273 -7.26 -29.46 -16.36
CA TYR A 273 -7.86 -30.74 -15.99
C TYR A 273 -6.95 -31.89 -16.40
N ILE A 274 -6.85 -32.88 -15.53
CA ILE A 274 -6.17 -34.14 -15.84
C ILE A 274 -6.98 -34.89 -16.89
N ALA A 275 -6.31 -35.40 -17.92
CA ALA A 275 -6.94 -36.14 -19.01
C ALA A 275 -7.77 -37.31 -18.47
N GLY A 276 -9.03 -37.41 -18.90
CA GLY A 276 -9.98 -38.43 -18.43
C GLY A 276 -10.62 -38.16 -17.07
N HIS A 277 -10.19 -37.14 -16.33
CA HIS A 277 -10.62 -36.87 -14.96
C HIS A 277 -11.27 -35.49 -14.80
N LYS A 278 -12.22 -35.11 -15.66
CA LYS A 278 -12.90 -33.81 -15.52
C LYS A 278 -13.78 -33.75 -14.26
N PRO A 279 -13.98 -32.57 -13.65
CA PRO A 279 -15.00 -32.37 -12.61
C PRO A 279 -16.37 -32.87 -13.06
N GLN A 280 -17.05 -33.60 -12.18
CA GLN A 280 -18.38 -34.16 -12.43
C GLN A 280 -19.45 -33.13 -12.08
N ILE A 281 -20.36 -32.86 -13.02
CA ILE A 281 -21.43 -31.88 -12.83
C ILE A 281 -22.63 -32.55 -12.16
N LEU A 282 -23.10 -31.97 -11.06
CA LEU A 282 -24.37 -32.37 -10.46
C LEU A 282 -25.54 -32.08 -11.40
N ILE A 283 -26.33 -33.10 -11.69
CA ILE A 283 -27.50 -32.98 -12.57
C ILE A 283 -28.64 -32.31 -11.79
N GLN A 284 -29.08 -31.15 -12.27
CA GLN A 284 -30.21 -30.42 -11.70
C GLN A 284 -31.49 -30.67 -12.51
N ARG A 285 -32.63 -30.89 -11.83
CA ARG A 285 -33.98 -30.91 -12.42
C ARG A 285 -34.91 -30.04 -11.59
N GLY A 286 -35.42 -28.96 -12.17
CA GLY A 286 -36.17 -27.95 -11.43
C GLY A 286 -35.28 -27.29 -10.36
N THR A 287 -35.74 -27.28 -9.11
CA THR A 287 -35.02 -26.68 -7.98
C THR A 287 -34.05 -27.63 -7.28
N GLU A 288 -34.04 -28.92 -7.64
CA GLU A 288 -33.35 -29.99 -6.91
C GLU A 288 -32.25 -30.67 -7.73
N PHE A 289 -31.27 -31.26 -7.03
CA PHE A 289 -30.31 -32.18 -7.64
C PHE A 289 -30.87 -33.60 -7.74
N VAL A 290 -30.54 -34.29 -8.82
CA VAL A 290 -30.95 -35.68 -9.07
C VAL A 290 -29.99 -36.63 -8.36
N ALA A 291 -30.49 -37.34 -7.35
CA ALA A 291 -29.79 -38.45 -6.69
C ALA A 291 -30.55 -39.76 -6.95
N ASN A 292 -30.31 -40.37 -8.12
CA ASN A 292 -30.90 -41.67 -8.45
C ASN A 292 -30.07 -42.81 -7.83
N ASN A 293 -30.63 -44.03 -7.80
CA ASN A 293 -29.96 -45.19 -7.20
C ASN A 293 -28.56 -45.43 -7.79
N LYS A 294 -28.38 -45.31 -9.11
CA LYS A 294 -27.06 -45.48 -9.75
C LYS A 294 -26.02 -44.50 -9.22
N PHE A 295 -26.40 -43.25 -9.02
CA PHE A 295 -25.52 -42.22 -8.46
C PHE A 295 -25.20 -42.51 -7.00
N ILE A 296 -26.22 -42.85 -6.20
CA ILE A 296 -26.07 -43.20 -4.78
C ILE A 296 -25.15 -44.43 -4.63
N ASP A 297 -25.36 -45.48 -5.42
CA ASP A 297 -24.53 -46.69 -5.43
C ASP A 297 -23.08 -46.35 -5.81
N PHE A 298 -22.88 -45.48 -6.80
CA PHE A 298 -21.55 -45.05 -7.22
C PHE A 298 -20.80 -44.32 -6.11
N VAL A 299 -21.42 -43.30 -5.49
CA VAL A 299 -20.77 -42.55 -4.41
C VAL A 299 -20.63 -43.38 -3.13
N THR A 300 -21.51 -44.34 -2.88
CA THR A 300 -21.38 -45.31 -1.78
C THR A 300 -20.16 -46.20 -1.98
N ASN A 301 -19.86 -46.62 -3.21
CA ASN A 301 -18.69 -47.46 -3.48
C ASN A 301 -17.37 -46.66 -3.49
N HIS A 302 -17.36 -45.47 -4.08
CA HIS A 302 -16.12 -44.73 -4.37
C HIS A 302 -15.85 -43.55 -3.43
N GLY A 303 -16.85 -43.11 -2.65
CA GLY A 303 -16.78 -41.86 -1.92
C GLY A 303 -16.95 -40.64 -2.84
N TYR A 304 -16.75 -39.44 -2.27
CA TYR A 304 -16.84 -38.20 -3.03
C TYR A 304 -16.11 -37.03 -2.35
N VAL A 305 -15.71 -36.06 -3.16
CA VAL A 305 -15.44 -34.68 -2.74
C VAL A 305 -16.47 -33.80 -3.43
N LEU A 306 -17.33 -33.16 -2.65
CA LEU A 306 -18.41 -32.30 -3.15
C LEU A 306 -18.17 -30.86 -2.72
N VAL A 307 -18.10 -29.95 -3.69
CA VAL A 307 -18.07 -28.50 -3.41
C VAL A 307 -19.49 -28.00 -3.21
N ALA A 308 -19.88 -27.81 -1.95
CA ALA A 308 -21.23 -27.39 -1.59
C ALA A 308 -21.36 -25.87 -1.50
N ARG A 309 -22.57 -25.38 -1.75
CA ARG A 309 -22.98 -24.00 -1.46
C ARG A 309 -24.05 -24.01 -0.38
N GLN A 310 -24.25 -22.88 0.28
CA GLN A 310 -25.37 -22.71 1.21
C GLN A 310 -26.72 -22.87 0.50
N GLY A 311 -27.71 -23.39 1.22
CA GLY A 311 -29.11 -23.42 0.80
C GLY A 311 -29.68 -24.81 0.52
N GLU A 312 -31.01 -24.86 0.49
CA GLU A 312 -31.80 -26.10 0.56
C GLU A 312 -31.46 -27.11 -0.55
N ARG A 313 -31.10 -26.65 -1.75
CA ARG A 313 -30.75 -27.54 -2.86
C ARG A 313 -29.57 -28.46 -2.53
N PHE A 314 -28.52 -27.92 -1.90
CA PHE A 314 -27.37 -28.72 -1.49
C PHE A 314 -27.68 -29.51 -0.22
N ASP A 315 -28.42 -28.92 0.72
CA ASP A 315 -28.83 -29.60 1.96
C ASP A 315 -29.67 -30.87 1.64
N ASN A 316 -30.64 -30.75 0.71
CA ASN A 316 -31.48 -31.84 0.24
C ASN A 316 -30.70 -32.93 -0.49
N LEU A 317 -29.66 -32.55 -1.25
CA LEU A 317 -28.76 -33.53 -1.86
C LEU A 317 -27.98 -34.28 -0.78
N LEU A 318 -27.36 -33.57 0.16
CA LEU A 318 -26.57 -34.15 1.23
C LEU A 318 -27.38 -35.10 2.13
N ASN A 319 -28.67 -34.83 2.34
CA ASN A 319 -29.58 -35.72 3.08
C ASN A 319 -29.89 -37.04 2.34
N LYS A 320 -29.64 -37.11 1.03
CA LYS A 320 -29.82 -38.33 0.22
C LYS A 320 -28.52 -39.11 0.02
N LEU A 321 -27.37 -38.51 0.33
CA LEU A 321 -26.06 -39.13 0.19
C LEU A 321 -25.66 -39.86 1.49
N PRO A 322 -24.78 -40.87 1.41
CA PRO A 322 -24.18 -41.49 2.59
C PRO A 322 -23.55 -40.45 3.53
N ASP A 323 -23.82 -40.55 4.82
CA ASP A 323 -23.41 -39.58 5.83
C ASP A 323 -22.50 -40.17 6.93
N GLU A 324 -22.47 -41.48 7.11
CA GLU A 324 -21.56 -42.15 8.05
C GLU A 324 -20.09 -41.85 7.72
N GLY A 325 -19.39 -41.17 8.64
CA GLY A 325 -18.00 -40.75 8.45
C GLY A 325 -17.81 -39.56 7.50
N ARG A 326 -18.89 -38.83 7.16
CA ARG A 326 -18.83 -37.63 6.32
C ARG A 326 -18.19 -36.47 7.06
N VAL A 327 -17.22 -35.83 6.42
CA VAL A 327 -16.53 -34.65 6.97
C VAL A 327 -16.89 -33.42 6.16
N LYS A 328 -17.29 -32.36 6.86
CA LYS A 328 -17.50 -31.03 6.29
C LYS A 328 -16.27 -30.14 6.55
N TYR A 329 -15.93 -29.33 5.57
CA TYR A 329 -14.81 -28.37 5.65
C TYR A 329 -15.32 -26.97 5.35
N LEU A 330 -14.95 -26.00 6.20
CA LEU A 330 -15.12 -24.58 5.91
C LEU A 330 -13.81 -24.04 5.36
N SER A 331 -13.85 -23.59 4.10
CA SER A 331 -12.70 -23.11 3.34
C SER A 331 -12.85 -21.62 2.98
N MET A 332 -13.47 -20.87 3.87
CA MET A 332 -13.76 -19.43 3.82
C MET A 332 -13.44 -18.81 5.17
N TRP A 333 -13.51 -17.50 5.31
CA TRP A 333 -13.40 -16.86 6.63
C TRP A 333 -14.49 -17.37 7.57
N ASP A 334 -14.11 -17.78 8.79
CA ASP A 334 -15.00 -18.36 9.80
C ASP A 334 -15.89 -17.32 10.49
N GLY A 335 -15.56 -16.04 10.38
CA GLY A 335 -16.43 -14.94 10.79
C GLY A 335 -17.81 -14.96 10.12
N TYR A 336 -17.97 -15.63 8.96
CA TYR A 336 -19.28 -15.85 8.36
C TYR A 336 -20.18 -16.82 9.16
N LEU A 337 -19.62 -17.60 10.08
CA LEU A 337 -20.35 -18.52 10.96
C LEU A 337 -20.52 -17.98 12.38
N ASP A 338 -19.89 -16.86 12.71
CA ASP A 338 -19.89 -16.27 14.04
C ASP A 338 -20.98 -15.20 14.16
N GLU A 339 -22.00 -15.49 14.97
CA GLU A 339 -23.15 -14.60 15.22
C GLU A 339 -22.78 -13.23 15.79
N SER A 340 -21.58 -13.10 16.38
CA SER A 340 -21.09 -11.81 16.90
C SER A 340 -20.55 -10.90 15.80
N LYS A 341 -20.30 -11.42 14.60
CA LYS A 341 -19.73 -10.65 13.48
C LYS A 341 -20.84 -10.06 12.61
N ALA A 342 -20.62 -8.83 12.14
CA ALA A 342 -21.55 -8.17 11.23
C ALA A 342 -21.76 -8.92 9.90
N ALA A 343 -20.76 -9.72 9.48
CA ALA A 343 -20.83 -10.54 8.29
C ALA A 343 -21.44 -11.94 8.52
N TYR A 344 -22.03 -12.20 9.70
CA TYR A 344 -22.67 -13.48 9.99
C TYR A 344 -23.68 -13.86 8.91
N ASN A 345 -23.57 -15.09 8.42
CA ASN A 345 -24.42 -15.62 7.38
C ASN A 345 -25.20 -16.84 7.91
N PRO A 346 -26.46 -16.64 8.35
CA PRO A 346 -27.25 -17.71 8.96
C PRO A 346 -27.56 -18.87 8.00
N ALA A 347 -27.67 -18.59 6.70
CA ALA A 347 -27.88 -19.63 5.70
C ALA A 347 -26.65 -20.52 5.54
N LEU A 348 -25.45 -19.92 5.56
CA LEU A 348 -24.20 -20.67 5.56
C LEU A 348 -24.04 -21.48 6.84
N ALA A 349 -24.24 -20.86 8.00
CA ALA A 349 -24.16 -21.52 9.31
C ALA A 349 -25.09 -22.72 9.41
N LYS A 350 -26.34 -22.59 8.92
CA LYS A 350 -27.28 -23.71 8.82
C LYS A 350 -26.75 -24.85 7.94
N SER A 351 -26.27 -24.56 6.74
CA SER A 351 -25.79 -25.60 5.80
C SER A 351 -24.50 -26.28 6.29
N VAL A 352 -23.56 -25.51 6.84
CA VAL A 352 -22.30 -26.05 7.38
C VAL A 352 -22.58 -26.85 8.67
N GLY A 353 -23.34 -26.30 9.60
CA GLY A 353 -23.58 -26.87 10.92
C GLY A 353 -22.37 -26.73 11.85
N ASN A 354 -22.45 -27.35 13.03
CA ASN A 354 -21.46 -27.17 14.10
C ASN A 354 -20.24 -28.11 13.97
N GLU A 355 -20.37 -29.21 13.24
CA GLU A 355 -19.31 -30.20 13.05
C GLU A 355 -18.62 -30.00 11.70
N TYR A 356 -17.60 -29.16 11.69
CA TYR A 356 -16.76 -28.92 10.51
C TYR A 356 -15.28 -28.80 10.88
N ARG A 357 -14.41 -28.99 9.89
CA ARG A 357 -12.98 -28.70 9.99
C ARG A 357 -12.68 -27.39 9.28
N TYR A 358 -12.09 -26.43 9.98
CA TYR A 358 -11.64 -25.17 9.37
C TYR A 358 -10.35 -25.39 8.57
N LYS A 359 -10.36 -24.98 7.30
CA LYS A 359 -9.24 -25.12 6.36
C LYS A 359 -9.21 -23.94 5.40
N HIS A 360 -8.69 -22.80 5.87
CA HIS A 360 -8.66 -21.56 5.11
C HIS A 360 -7.35 -20.81 5.31
N THR A 361 -7.02 -19.98 4.33
CA THR A 361 -5.91 -19.01 4.35
C THR A 361 -6.39 -17.78 3.58
N SER A 362 -5.99 -16.60 4.05
CA SER A 362 -6.48 -15.31 3.56
C SER A 362 -6.12 -15.08 2.09
N GLY A 363 -6.96 -14.28 1.41
CA GLY A 363 -6.67 -13.72 0.10
C GLY A 363 -5.68 -12.54 0.16
N HIS A 364 -5.50 -11.95 1.34
CA HIS A 364 -4.75 -10.71 1.56
C HIS A 364 -3.35 -10.97 2.10
N CYS A 365 -2.44 -10.03 1.89
CA CYS A 365 -1.02 -10.14 2.22
C CYS A 365 -0.79 -10.04 3.74
N ASP A 366 0.29 -10.64 4.24
CA ASP A 366 0.77 -10.38 5.59
C ASP A 366 1.71 -9.17 5.63
N MET A 367 1.86 -8.56 6.81
CA MET A 367 2.62 -7.31 6.95
C MET A 367 4.12 -7.49 6.70
N LYS A 368 4.68 -8.70 6.88
CA LYS A 368 6.08 -8.95 6.57
C LYS A 368 6.29 -8.94 5.05
N SER A 369 5.49 -9.71 4.31
CA SER A 369 5.52 -9.78 2.85
C SER A 369 5.20 -8.42 2.20
N LEU A 370 4.29 -7.63 2.79
CA LEU A 370 4.04 -6.26 2.37
C LEU A 370 5.28 -5.35 2.56
N GLY A 371 5.96 -5.47 3.71
CA GLY A 371 7.21 -4.75 3.96
C GLY A 371 8.35 -5.11 2.99
N GLU A 372 8.42 -6.37 2.55
CA GLU A 372 9.34 -6.82 1.50
C GLU A 372 9.01 -6.14 0.16
N LEU A 373 7.74 -6.09 -0.25
CA LEU A 373 7.30 -5.36 -1.45
C LEU A 373 7.61 -3.86 -1.37
N ILE A 374 7.35 -3.21 -0.23
CA ILE A 374 7.63 -1.78 -0.04
C ILE A 374 9.14 -1.51 -0.14
N SER A 375 9.96 -2.42 0.38
CA SER A 375 11.43 -2.33 0.29
C SER A 375 11.93 -2.44 -1.15
N GLU A 376 11.31 -3.31 -1.97
CA GLU A 376 11.62 -3.41 -3.40
C GLU A 376 11.26 -2.13 -4.18
N LEU A 377 10.16 -1.48 -3.81
CA LEU A 377 9.67 -0.25 -4.45
C LEU A 377 10.41 1.03 -4.01
N ASP A 378 11.10 1.00 -2.86
CA ASP A 378 11.88 2.11 -2.29
C ASP A 378 11.16 3.49 -2.31
N PRO A 379 9.95 3.61 -1.69
CA PRO A 379 9.17 4.84 -1.79
C PRO A 379 9.57 5.92 -0.80
N LYS A 380 9.24 7.17 -1.16
CA LYS A 380 9.33 8.34 -0.27
C LYS A 380 8.32 8.24 0.87
N ALA A 381 7.11 7.77 0.59
CA ALA A 381 6.08 7.53 1.59
C ALA A 381 5.09 6.44 1.17
N ILE A 382 4.40 5.88 2.17
CA ILE A 382 3.35 4.88 1.96
C ILE A 382 2.00 5.38 2.51
N ILE A 383 0.91 5.00 1.85
CA ILE A 383 -0.46 5.40 2.17
C ILE A 383 -1.29 4.13 2.35
N PRO A 384 -1.72 3.77 3.58
CA PRO A 384 -2.55 2.61 3.79
C PRO A 384 -3.99 2.87 3.36
N ILE A 385 -4.58 1.90 2.69
CA ILE A 385 -6.01 1.80 2.39
C ILE A 385 -6.51 0.40 2.75
N HIS A 386 -7.81 0.18 2.63
CA HIS A 386 -8.42 -1.13 2.83
C HIS A 386 -8.10 -1.70 4.22
N THR A 387 -8.22 -0.86 5.25
CA THR A 387 -7.82 -1.19 6.62
C THR A 387 -8.79 -0.61 7.64
N ASP A 388 -9.03 -1.34 8.72
CA ASP A 388 -9.80 -0.88 9.87
C ASP A 388 -8.93 -0.24 10.97
N ASN A 389 -7.59 -0.25 10.80
CA ASN A 389 -6.67 0.27 11.81
C ASN A 389 -5.39 0.85 11.18
N PRO A 390 -5.49 2.03 10.54
CA PRO A 390 -4.34 2.69 9.90
C PRO A 390 -3.23 3.07 10.90
N ARG A 391 -3.57 3.29 12.19
CA ARG A 391 -2.58 3.58 13.22
C ARG A 391 -1.69 2.37 13.53
N ALA A 392 -2.27 1.18 13.67
CA ALA A 392 -1.47 -0.04 13.85
C ALA A 392 -0.59 -0.30 12.62
N PHE A 393 -1.05 0.03 11.43
CA PHE A 393 -0.22 -0.04 10.22
C PHE A 393 0.97 0.91 10.32
N ALA A 394 0.73 2.18 10.66
CA ALA A 394 1.80 3.15 10.86
C ALA A 394 2.81 2.70 11.91
N ASP A 395 2.36 2.16 13.05
CA ASP A 395 3.24 1.67 14.11
C ASP A 395 4.18 0.55 13.65
N LEU A 396 3.79 -0.24 12.64
CA LEU A 396 4.62 -1.32 12.09
C LEU A 396 5.68 -0.82 11.10
N PHE A 397 5.41 0.27 10.37
CA PHE A 397 6.23 0.70 9.22
C PHE A 397 6.95 2.04 9.41
N CYS A 398 6.49 2.90 10.32
CA CYS A 398 6.97 4.28 10.46
C CYS A 398 8.44 4.43 10.85
N ASP A 399 9.08 3.38 11.38
CA ASP A 399 10.51 3.40 11.67
C ASP A 399 11.37 3.28 10.40
N LYS A 400 10.80 2.79 9.29
CA LYS A 400 11.48 2.56 8.01
C LYS A 400 11.04 3.51 6.90
N TRP A 401 9.74 3.82 6.84
CA TRP A 401 9.15 4.67 5.80
C TRP A 401 8.19 5.68 6.41
N PRO A 402 8.16 6.92 5.92
CA PRO A 402 7.08 7.85 6.23
C PRO A 402 5.72 7.25 5.85
N VAL A 403 4.78 7.25 6.79
CA VAL A 403 3.42 6.73 6.58
C VAL A 403 2.42 7.89 6.61
N ILE A 404 1.78 8.18 5.49
CA ILE A 404 0.78 9.25 5.38
C ILE A 404 -0.60 8.67 5.69
N LEU A 405 -1.24 9.18 6.74
CA LEU A 405 -2.54 8.72 7.22
C LEU A 405 -3.63 9.69 6.76
N LEU A 406 -4.21 9.44 5.58
CA LEU A 406 -5.33 10.22 5.06
C LEU A 406 -6.65 9.74 5.66
N ASN A 407 -7.56 10.67 5.97
CA ASN A 407 -8.97 10.36 6.20
C ASN A 407 -9.73 10.24 4.88
N ASP A 408 -10.89 9.57 4.92
CA ASP A 408 -11.78 9.50 3.77
C ASP A 408 -12.19 10.92 3.32
N GLY A 409 -11.96 11.22 2.05
CA GLY A 409 -12.19 12.52 1.41
C GLY A 409 -10.98 13.46 1.39
N GLU A 410 -9.86 13.09 2.06
CA GLU A 410 -8.64 13.89 2.06
C GLU A 410 -7.73 13.57 0.87
N SER A 411 -6.90 14.56 0.51
CA SER A 411 -6.01 14.51 -0.64
C SER A 411 -4.57 14.83 -0.25
N PHE A 412 -3.65 14.03 -0.77
CA PHE A 412 -2.21 14.30 -0.76
C PHE A 412 -1.78 14.77 -2.17
N SER A 413 -1.22 15.97 -2.27
CA SER A 413 -0.80 16.56 -3.55
C SER A 413 0.72 16.59 -3.64
N ALA A 414 1.34 15.77 -4.50
CA ALA A 414 2.75 15.91 -4.83
C ALA A 414 2.90 16.32 -6.29
N ILE A 415 3.75 17.27 -6.62
CA ILE A 415 3.97 17.73 -8.00
C ILE A 415 5.46 17.68 -8.29
N ARG A 416 5.81 17.13 -9.46
CA ARG A 416 7.16 17.22 -10.00
C ARG A 416 7.09 17.81 -11.40
N ASP A 417 6.86 19.13 -11.47
CA ASP A 417 6.87 19.87 -12.73
C ASP A 417 8.07 20.80 -12.72
N SER A 418 9.10 20.47 -13.52
CA SER A 418 10.39 21.17 -13.54
C SER A 418 10.33 22.64 -13.99
N TRP A 419 9.14 23.13 -14.33
CA TRP A 419 8.89 24.50 -14.81
C TRP A 419 8.14 25.35 -13.79
N LEU A 420 7.83 24.82 -12.61
CA LEU A 420 7.15 25.52 -11.54
C LEU A 420 8.05 25.61 -10.32
N ASP A 421 7.91 26.71 -9.60
CA ASP A 421 8.35 26.87 -8.21
C ASP A 421 7.86 25.69 -7.37
N THR A 422 8.76 25.13 -6.56
CA THR A 422 8.45 23.95 -5.74
C THR A 422 8.67 24.25 -4.27
N THR A 423 7.68 23.87 -3.47
CA THR A 423 7.81 23.78 -2.03
C THR A 423 8.18 22.34 -1.67
N GLU A 424 9.20 22.11 -0.86
CA GLU A 424 9.58 20.77 -0.37
C GLU A 424 9.20 20.60 1.10
N ALA A 425 8.74 19.39 1.46
CA ALA A 425 8.43 19.03 2.85
C ALA A 425 9.42 17.96 3.35
N ILE A 426 10.10 18.26 4.45
CA ILE A 426 11.22 17.46 4.97
C ILE A 426 10.92 17.02 6.41
N ILE A 427 11.28 15.78 6.73
CA ILE A 427 11.24 15.23 8.09
C ILE A 427 12.67 15.01 8.58
N TYR A 428 12.98 15.56 9.74
CA TYR A 428 14.26 15.36 10.40
C TYR A 428 14.13 14.36 11.54
N ALA A 429 14.81 13.23 11.42
CA ALA A 429 15.00 12.27 12.50
C ALA A 429 16.49 12.05 12.75
N TYR A 430 16.83 11.40 13.87
CA TYR A 430 18.18 10.92 14.11
C TYR A 430 18.28 9.40 13.99
N LYS A 431 19.45 8.92 13.55
CA LYS A 431 19.80 7.50 13.49
C LYS A 431 21.19 7.26 14.09
N LYS A 432 21.56 5.98 14.21
CA LYS A 432 22.88 5.63 14.73
C LYS A 432 23.94 6.15 13.75
N PRO A 433 25.08 6.66 14.23
CA PRO A 433 26.21 6.96 13.38
C PRO A 433 26.62 5.76 12.52
N GLU A 434 27.24 6.03 11.38
CA GLU A 434 27.75 4.98 10.50
C GLU A 434 28.95 4.28 11.17
N GLU A 435 29.12 2.97 10.94
CA GLU A 435 30.23 2.21 11.54
C GLU A 435 31.62 2.72 11.10
N SER A 436 31.69 3.45 9.99
CA SER A 436 32.92 4.09 9.50
C SER A 436 33.39 5.28 10.32
N ASP A 437 32.54 5.82 11.19
CA ASP A 437 32.83 7.06 11.90
C ASP A 437 33.75 6.80 13.09
N THR A 438 34.84 7.56 13.20
CA THR A 438 35.82 7.38 14.28
C THR A 438 35.76 8.56 15.25
N VAL A 439 35.51 8.29 16.53
CA VAL A 439 35.60 9.33 17.58
C VAL A 439 37.07 9.67 17.83
N ILE A 440 37.43 10.93 17.65
CA ILE A 440 38.79 11.45 17.84
C ILE A 440 38.96 11.97 19.26
N ASP A 441 37.98 12.71 19.77
CA ASP A 441 37.99 13.30 21.10
C ASP A 441 36.56 13.38 21.66
N ASN A 442 36.38 12.97 22.91
CA ASN A 442 35.09 12.96 23.60
C ASN A 442 35.29 12.91 25.13
N PRO A 443 35.82 13.98 25.72
CA PRO A 443 36.19 13.99 27.14
C PRO A 443 34.97 13.88 28.07
N GLU A 444 33.81 14.35 27.62
CA GLU A 444 32.55 14.34 28.36
C GLU A 444 31.74 13.03 28.19
N GLY A 445 32.20 12.10 27.34
CA GLY A 445 31.48 10.85 27.07
C GLY A 445 30.10 11.05 26.42
N LEU A 446 29.93 12.13 25.66
CA LEU A 446 28.67 12.48 25.02
C LEU A 446 28.41 11.62 23.78
N ARG A 447 27.15 11.52 23.38
CA ARG A 447 26.73 10.85 22.15
C ARG A 447 26.59 11.85 21.01
N TYR A 448 26.75 11.35 19.79
CA TYR A 448 26.44 12.02 18.53
C TYR A 448 25.62 11.07 17.65
N TRP A 449 25.00 11.61 16.60
CA TRP A 449 24.06 10.89 15.74
C TRP A 449 24.26 11.26 14.28
N ALA A 450 23.89 10.35 13.38
CA ALA A 450 23.73 10.70 11.97
C ALA A 450 22.31 11.22 11.74
N LEU A 451 22.15 12.13 10.79
CA LEU A 451 20.84 12.62 10.36
C LEU A 451 20.11 11.54 9.54
N ASP A 452 18.82 11.40 9.77
CA ASP A 452 17.88 10.63 8.96
C ASP A 452 16.88 11.63 8.40
N GLU A 453 17.29 12.27 7.30
CA GLU A 453 16.48 13.23 6.55
C GLU A 453 15.59 12.50 5.55
N ARG A 454 14.30 12.87 5.51
CA ARG A 454 13.33 12.32 4.56
C ARG A 454 12.52 13.41 3.89
N SER A 455 12.67 13.55 2.57
CA SER A 455 11.76 14.33 1.75
C SER A 455 10.46 13.57 1.50
N LEU A 456 9.33 14.23 1.73
CA LEU A 456 8.00 13.74 1.33
C LEU A 456 7.66 14.08 -0.13
N GLY A 457 8.54 14.82 -0.82
CA GLY A 457 8.41 15.23 -2.20
C GLY A 457 8.27 16.74 -2.36
N GLU A 458 8.05 17.13 -3.61
CA GLU A 458 7.83 18.50 -4.06
C GLU A 458 6.31 18.78 -4.14
N PHE A 459 5.92 19.99 -3.76
CA PHE A 459 4.55 20.45 -3.61
C PHE A 459 4.37 21.77 -4.37
N GLN A 460 3.14 22.02 -4.83
CA GLN A 460 2.84 23.26 -5.56
C GLN A 460 2.78 24.49 -4.67
N CYS A 461 2.47 24.30 -3.38
CA CYS A 461 2.30 25.38 -2.44
C CYS A 461 2.56 24.91 -1.01
N TRP A 462 2.88 25.88 -0.15
CA TRP A 462 3.08 25.70 1.29
C TRP A 462 1.99 24.89 1.97
N LYS A 463 0.73 25.16 1.64
CA LYS A 463 -0.42 24.49 2.27
C LYS A 463 -0.43 22.99 2.02
N ASP A 464 -0.02 22.54 0.84
CA ASP A 464 0.01 21.12 0.52
C ASP A 464 1.18 20.42 1.22
N ALA A 465 2.34 21.07 1.30
CA ALA A 465 3.50 20.60 2.07
C ALA A 465 3.18 20.49 3.57
N ASP A 466 2.57 21.53 4.14
CA ASP A 466 2.12 21.59 5.53
C ASP A 466 1.08 20.50 5.83
N PHE A 467 0.10 20.31 4.94
CA PHE A 467 -0.87 19.23 5.06
C PHE A 467 -0.18 17.86 5.10
N ALA A 468 0.78 17.61 4.20
CA ALA A 468 1.50 16.33 4.16
C ALA A 468 2.24 16.03 5.47
N LEU A 469 2.92 17.02 6.04
CA LEU A 469 3.64 16.85 7.32
C LEU A 469 2.66 16.56 8.46
N HIS A 470 1.51 17.23 8.53
CA HIS A 470 0.53 16.98 9.59
C HIS A 470 -0.12 15.59 9.53
N HIS A 471 -0.08 14.93 8.38
CA HIS A 471 -0.65 13.59 8.19
C HIS A 471 0.41 12.48 8.22
N VAL A 472 1.70 12.82 8.33
CA VAL A 472 2.77 11.84 8.31
C VAL A 472 3.10 11.29 9.69
N VAL A 473 3.40 10.01 9.73
CA VAL A 473 3.99 9.33 10.88
C VAL A 473 5.34 8.78 10.45
N TYR A 474 6.41 9.30 11.03
CA TYR A 474 7.76 8.80 10.81
C TYR A 474 8.57 8.84 12.10
N ALA A 475 9.20 7.71 12.43
CA ALA A 475 10.22 7.62 13.49
C ALA A 475 9.88 8.38 14.79
N PRO A 476 8.68 8.21 15.41
CA PRO A 476 8.22 9.09 16.49
C PRO A 476 9.15 9.12 17.72
N LYS A 477 9.93 8.06 17.94
CA LYS A 477 10.93 7.99 19.03
C LYS A 477 12.23 8.73 18.70
N ARG A 478 12.46 9.03 17.43
CA ARG A 478 13.71 9.57 16.87
C ARG A 478 13.51 10.92 16.18
N LEU A 479 12.31 11.49 16.23
CA LEU A 479 11.94 12.69 15.51
C LEU A 479 12.60 13.94 16.14
N LEU A 480 13.26 14.73 15.29
CA LEU A 480 13.85 16.02 15.65
C LEU A 480 12.89 17.17 15.35
N GLY A 481 12.26 17.14 14.18
CA GLY A 481 11.36 18.18 13.72
C GLY A 481 10.97 17.97 12.25
N TYR A 482 10.32 18.98 11.71
CA TYR A 482 9.91 19.05 10.31
C TYR A 482 10.43 20.33 9.69
N ALA A 483 10.48 20.38 8.36
CA ALA A 483 10.74 21.63 7.66
C ALA A 483 9.94 21.73 6.37
N ILE A 484 9.68 22.98 5.98
CA ILE A 484 9.17 23.33 4.66
C ILE A 484 10.13 24.34 4.05
N GLU A 485 10.59 24.04 2.85
CA GLU A 485 11.45 24.91 2.04
C GLU A 485 10.67 25.35 0.80
N SER A 486 10.73 26.63 0.45
CA SER A 486 10.08 27.16 -0.74
C SER A 486 11.06 27.95 -1.59
N ASP A 487 11.25 27.50 -2.82
CA ASP A 487 11.99 28.18 -3.88
C ASP A 487 10.95 28.76 -4.87
N GLU A 488 10.63 30.04 -4.72
CA GLU A 488 9.77 30.77 -5.66
C GLU A 488 10.64 31.66 -6.55
N ASP A 489 10.61 31.46 -7.89
CA ASP A 489 11.39 32.18 -8.92
C ASP A 489 11.31 33.72 -8.82
N MET A 490 10.38 34.26 -8.03
CA MET A 490 10.09 35.69 -7.86
C MET A 490 9.89 36.14 -6.40
N ALA A 491 10.10 35.28 -5.40
CA ALA A 491 9.94 35.60 -3.97
C ALA A 491 11.19 35.18 -3.16
N PRO A 492 11.46 35.80 -2.01
CA PRO A 492 12.60 35.41 -1.19
C PRO A 492 12.46 33.96 -0.73
N PHE A 493 13.55 33.18 -0.80
CA PHE A 493 13.61 31.82 -0.26
C PHE A 493 13.08 31.81 1.18
N LEU A 494 12.09 30.95 1.46
CA LEU A 494 11.51 30.79 2.78
C LEU A 494 11.76 29.38 3.28
N TYR A 495 12.38 29.28 4.45
CA TYR A 495 12.67 28.03 5.12
C TYR A 495 12.14 28.07 6.55
N VAL A 496 11.19 27.19 6.88
CA VAL A 496 10.62 27.12 8.24
C VAL A 496 10.87 25.73 8.83
N VAL A 497 11.48 25.71 10.01
CA VAL A 497 11.67 24.50 10.83
C VAL A 497 10.61 24.48 11.91
N TYR A 498 9.95 23.34 12.10
CA TYR A 498 8.96 23.08 13.13
C TYR A 498 9.48 22.07 14.15
N ASN A 499 9.08 22.26 15.41
CA ASN A 499 9.20 21.23 16.43
C ASN A 499 8.28 20.02 16.12
N PRO A 500 8.49 18.87 16.77
CA PRO A 500 7.60 17.69 16.61
C PRO A 500 6.12 17.93 16.93
N ASP A 501 5.79 19.01 17.67
CA ASP A 501 4.43 19.43 17.98
C ASP A 501 3.88 20.50 17.02
N PHE A 502 4.56 20.74 15.89
CA PHE A 502 4.25 21.75 14.88
C PHE A 502 4.32 23.20 15.36
N SER A 503 4.86 23.48 16.55
CA SER A 503 5.25 24.85 16.88
C SER A 503 6.44 25.27 16.01
N GLU A 504 6.34 26.45 15.41
CA GLU A 504 7.43 27.05 14.65
C GLU A 504 8.67 27.18 15.55
N TYR A 505 9.78 26.62 15.09
CA TYR A 505 11.03 26.59 15.82
C TYR A 505 11.98 27.70 15.34
N SER A 506 12.18 27.78 14.03
CA SER A 506 13.05 28.80 13.42
C SER A 506 12.64 29.03 11.96
N GLU A 507 12.82 30.26 11.51
CA GLU A 507 12.58 30.68 10.13
C GLU A 507 13.86 31.30 9.54
N TYR A 508 14.07 31.11 8.25
CA TYR A 508 14.97 31.88 7.39
C TYR A 508 14.17 32.45 6.22
N SER A 509 14.40 33.72 5.91
CA SER A 509 13.85 34.41 4.75
C SER A 509 14.98 35.14 4.05
N GLU A 510 15.09 35.05 2.73
CA GLU A 510 16.15 35.75 2.00
C GLU A 510 16.09 37.27 2.17
N GLY A 511 17.23 37.87 2.52
CA GLY A 511 17.47 39.31 2.55
C GLY A 511 17.97 39.83 3.92
N GLU A 512 18.95 40.75 3.88
CA GLU A 512 19.48 41.48 5.05
C GLU A 512 20.16 40.63 6.14
N HIS A 513 20.62 39.40 5.83
CA HIS A 513 21.44 38.57 6.72
C HIS A 513 22.95 38.79 6.53
N ALA A 514 23.40 39.75 5.73
CA ALA A 514 24.80 40.18 5.70
C ALA A 514 25.21 40.91 7.01
N PRO A 515 26.49 40.90 7.43
CA PRO A 515 26.94 41.52 8.69
C PRO A 515 26.59 43.01 8.88
N ASP A 516 26.31 43.72 7.80
CA ASP A 516 25.91 45.14 7.75
C ASP A 516 24.40 45.36 7.52
N GLY A 517 23.62 44.28 7.37
CA GLY A 517 22.16 44.30 7.25
C GLY A 517 21.46 44.58 8.58
N ASN A 518 20.22 45.09 8.54
CA ASN A 518 19.48 45.43 9.76
C ASN A 518 19.04 44.17 10.54
N SER A 519 18.84 43.07 9.83
CA SER A 519 18.36 41.78 10.35
C SER A 519 19.48 40.77 10.56
N TYR A 520 20.75 41.23 10.57
CA TYR A 520 21.91 40.35 10.69
C TYR A 520 21.79 39.43 11.90
N GLN A 521 21.46 38.16 11.64
CA GLN A 521 21.23 37.15 12.65
C GLN A 521 20.36 37.65 13.81
N GLU A 522 19.19 38.21 13.48
CA GLU A 522 18.16 38.58 14.46
C GLU A 522 18.12 37.58 15.62
N LYS A 523 18.01 38.09 16.85
CA LYS A 523 18.35 37.39 18.12
C LYS A 523 18.15 35.88 18.04
N CYS A 524 19.25 35.17 17.73
CA CYS A 524 19.30 33.72 17.89
C CYS A 524 18.86 33.37 19.32
N ALA A 525 18.05 32.31 19.47
CA ALA A 525 17.50 31.90 20.76
C ALA A 525 18.56 31.49 21.79
N PHE A 526 19.82 31.39 21.38
CA PHE A 526 20.95 30.91 22.17
C PHE A 526 21.98 32.01 22.45
N SER A 527 22.57 31.95 23.63
CA SER A 527 23.66 32.83 24.07
C SER A 527 25.01 32.11 24.01
N PRO A 528 26.12 32.84 23.82
CA PRO A 528 27.47 32.27 23.90
C PRO A 528 27.68 31.45 25.17
N GLY A 529 28.07 30.18 25.02
CA GLY A 529 28.25 29.23 26.10
C GLY A 529 27.10 28.24 26.29
N ASP A 530 25.93 28.47 25.66
CA ASP A 530 24.81 27.53 25.73
C ASP A 530 25.17 26.19 25.09
N LYS A 531 24.73 25.10 25.73
CA LYS A 531 24.83 23.76 25.14
C LYS A 531 23.65 23.55 24.20
N VAL A 532 23.92 23.20 22.97
CA VAL A 532 22.92 23.01 21.89
C VAL A 532 23.13 21.69 21.17
N LEU A 533 22.14 21.25 20.41
CA LEU A 533 22.32 20.25 19.36
C LEU A 533 22.40 20.98 18.03
N ALA A 534 23.41 20.71 17.22
CA ALA A 534 23.53 21.32 15.90
C ALA A 534 23.71 20.23 14.85
N ILE A 535 23.08 20.41 13.70
CA ILE A 535 23.46 19.70 12.48
C ILE A 535 24.64 20.45 11.89
N ILE A 536 25.80 19.80 11.88
CA ILE A 536 27.04 20.36 11.34
C ILE A 536 27.55 19.48 10.20
N GLU A 537 28.56 19.98 9.48
CA GLU A 537 29.47 19.25 8.56
C GLU A 537 29.12 17.76 8.33
N ASN A 538 28.75 17.38 7.10
CA ASN A 538 28.38 16.01 6.71
C ASN A 538 27.10 15.45 7.37
N GLU A 539 26.12 16.31 7.67
CA GLU A 539 24.81 15.90 8.20
C GLU A 539 24.90 15.12 9.53
N VAL A 540 25.86 15.51 10.38
CA VAL A 540 26.03 14.91 11.70
C VAL A 540 25.34 15.78 12.74
N LEU A 541 24.46 15.18 13.53
CA LEU A 541 23.83 15.82 14.68
C LEU A 541 24.69 15.59 15.92
N MET A 542 25.15 16.67 16.56
CA MET A 542 25.99 16.54 17.75
C MET A 542 25.80 17.66 18.77
N PRO A 543 26.17 17.40 20.04
CA PRO A 543 26.18 18.42 21.05
C PRO A 543 27.31 19.42 20.80
N CYS A 544 26.98 20.70 20.81
CA CYS A 544 27.91 21.79 20.62
C CYS A 544 27.77 22.83 21.75
N THR A 545 28.80 23.63 21.94
CA THR A 545 28.69 24.92 22.63
C THR A 545 28.39 25.99 21.58
N PHE A 546 27.33 26.77 21.75
CA PHE A 546 27.05 27.93 20.92
C PHE A 546 28.12 29.00 21.18
N VAL A 547 28.80 29.49 20.14
CA VAL A 547 29.88 30.48 20.28
C VAL A 547 29.36 31.88 20.00
N GLY A 548 28.58 32.06 18.93
CA GLY A 548 28.05 33.35 18.55
C GLY A 548 27.85 33.49 17.04
N PRO A 549 27.53 34.69 16.56
CA PRO A 549 27.36 34.96 15.14
C PRO A 549 28.66 34.79 14.35
N VAL A 550 28.55 34.49 13.06
CA VAL A 550 29.72 34.51 12.17
C VAL A 550 30.22 35.95 11.98
N SER A 551 31.36 36.11 11.31
CA SER A 551 31.87 37.42 10.90
C SER A 551 32.72 37.23 9.66
N GLU A 552 32.97 38.31 8.91
CA GLU A 552 33.93 38.26 7.81
C GLU A 552 35.28 37.68 8.25
N GLU A 553 35.80 38.10 9.41
CA GLU A 553 37.10 37.66 9.88
C GLU A 553 37.12 36.17 10.23
N PHE A 554 36.01 35.62 10.71
CA PHE A 554 35.87 34.19 10.95
C PHE A 554 36.03 33.40 9.64
N PHE A 555 35.33 33.77 8.58
CA PHE A 555 35.47 33.11 7.27
C PHE A 555 36.87 33.29 6.68
N LYS A 556 37.48 34.48 6.84
CA LYS A 556 38.88 34.73 6.45
C LYS A 556 39.82 33.76 7.18
N GLU A 557 39.65 33.59 8.49
CA GLU A 557 40.49 32.70 9.30
C GLU A 557 40.31 31.22 8.94
N CYS A 558 39.08 30.77 8.69
CA CYS A 558 38.80 29.40 8.22
C CYS A 558 39.54 29.11 6.90
N HIS A 559 39.51 30.04 5.94
CA HIS A 559 40.21 29.86 4.66
C HIS A 559 41.75 29.87 4.82
N ARG A 560 42.28 30.70 5.73
CA ARG A 560 43.72 30.68 6.10
C ARG A 560 44.13 29.34 6.71
N LYS A 561 43.30 28.77 7.59
CA LYS A 561 43.54 27.44 8.20
C LYS A 561 43.56 26.31 7.17
N ASN A 562 42.80 26.46 6.08
CA ASN A 562 42.82 25.52 4.95
C ASN A 562 44.03 25.72 4.00
N GLY A 563 45.03 26.52 4.37
CA GLY A 563 46.29 26.66 3.65
C GLY A 563 46.28 27.71 2.54
N VAL A 564 45.21 28.51 2.40
CA VAL A 564 45.15 29.62 1.45
C VAL A 564 45.79 30.86 2.10
N VAL A 565 46.91 31.31 1.55
CA VAL A 565 47.67 32.48 2.05
C VAL A 565 47.53 33.73 1.17
N ASP A 566 46.83 33.63 0.04
CA ASP A 566 46.60 34.75 -0.87
C ASP A 566 45.40 35.59 -0.39
N GLU A 567 45.67 36.73 0.23
CA GLU A 567 44.66 37.67 0.73
C GLU A 567 43.68 38.16 -0.34
N LYS A 568 44.05 38.21 -1.62
CA LYS A 568 43.09 38.57 -2.67
C LYS A 568 42.07 37.46 -2.89
N LYS A 569 42.48 36.19 -2.82
CA LYS A 569 41.56 35.05 -2.94
C LYS A 569 40.65 34.94 -1.73
N ILE A 570 41.17 35.20 -0.53
CA ILE A 570 40.39 35.19 0.70
C ILE A 570 39.31 36.28 0.67
N ASN A 571 39.69 37.52 0.34
CA ASN A 571 38.70 38.61 0.27
C ASN A 571 37.67 38.38 -0.83
N LYS A 572 38.09 37.79 -1.96
CA LYS A 572 37.14 37.39 -3.02
C LYS A 572 36.16 36.32 -2.54
N PHE A 573 36.63 35.29 -1.84
CA PHE A 573 35.76 34.26 -1.28
C PHE A 573 34.69 34.87 -0.37
N VAL A 574 35.08 35.74 0.56
CA VAL A 574 34.13 36.40 1.47
C VAL A 574 33.15 37.31 0.74
N SER A 575 33.58 38.00 -0.34
CA SER A 575 32.67 38.82 -1.15
C SER A 575 31.71 38.01 -2.01
N ASP A 576 32.03 36.74 -2.26
CA ASP A 576 31.21 35.82 -3.05
C ASP A 576 30.19 35.06 -2.17
N LEU A 577 30.24 35.20 -0.83
CA LEU A 577 29.29 34.59 0.10
C LEU A 577 27.88 35.20 -0.07
N CYS A 578 26.87 34.34 -0.10
CA CYS A 578 25.48 34.77 -0.21
C CYS A 578 24.81 34.91 1.16
N ASP A 579 23.57 35.39 1.18
CA ASP A 579 22.79 35.63 2.39
C ASP A 579 22.65 34.37 3.28
N TRP A 580 22.48 33.21 2.65
CA TRP A 580 22.43 31.89 3.31
C TRP A 580 23.74 31.51 4.02
N ASP A 581 24.90 31.88 3.46
CA ASP A 581 26.18 31.65 4.13
C ASP A 581 26.29 32.53 5.39
N TRP A 582 25.73 33.73 5.33
CA TRP A 582 25.78 34.70 6.43
C TRP A 582 24.79 34.41 7.56
N ASP A 583 23.72 33.65 7.30
CA ASP A 583 22.79 33.18 8.34
C ASP A 583 23.29 31.94 9.13
N SER A 584 24.55 31.56 8.94
CA SER A 584 25.23 30.54 9.76
C SER A 584 25.77 31.10 11.07
N VAL A 585 25.79 30.32 12.14
CA VAL A 585 26.42 30.71 13.41
C VAL A 585 27.64 29.83 13.73
N ILE A 586 28.51 30.31 14.62
CA ILE A 586 29.66 29.57 15.08
C ILE A 586 29.26 28.65 16.23
N VAL A 587 29.59 27.36 16.08
CA VAL A 587 29.41 26.34 17.11
C VAL A 587 30.72 25.60 17.36
N ARG A 588 30.94 25.18 18.61
CA ARG A 588 32.08 24.37 19.03
C ARG A 588 31.61 22.95 19.35
N PRO A 589 31.94 21.95 18.51
CA PRO A 589 31.61 20.55 18.78
C PRO A 589 32.16 20.08 20.13
N LEU A 590 31.33 19.43 20.94
CA LEU A 590 31.74 18.79 22.20
C LEU A 590 32.21 17.34 21.99
N VAL A 591 32.01 16.80 20.80
CA VAL A 591 32.52 15.52 20.33
C VAL A 591 33.23 15.77 19.01
N LYS A 592 34.47 15.29 18.88
CA LYS A 592 35.19 15.31 17.60
C LYS A 592 35.08 13.96 16.92
N VAL A 593 34.62 13.98 15.69
CA VAL A 593 34.38 12.78 14.88
C VAL A 593 35.12 12.94 13.55
N LYS A 594 35.66 11.82 13.08
CA LYS A 594 36.17 11.68 11.72
C LYS A 594 35.14 10.90 10.88
N THR A 595 34.53 11.57 9.92
CA THR A 595 33.64 11.00 8.92
C THR A 595 34.39 10.90 7.58
N GLY A 596 34.80 9.68 7.22
CA GLY A 596 35.64 9.45 6.03
C GLY A 596 37.00 10.16 6.10
N PHE A 597 37.22 11.16 5.24
CA PHE A 597 38.45 11.95 5.19
C PHE A 597 38.37 13.29 5.92
N ILE A 598 37.20 13.64 6.46
CA ILE A 598 36.92 14.94 7.07
C ILE A 598 36.91 14.76 8.60
N GLU A 599 37.62 15.64 9.30
CA GLU A 599 37.68 15.71 10.75
C GLU A 599 36.94 16.98 11.19
N THR A 600 36.01 16.85 12.13
CA THR A 600 35.29 17.99 12.68
C THR A 600 36.25 19.01 13.27
N SER A 601 36.16 20.25 12.78
CA SER A 601 37.01 21.35 13.23
C SER A 601 36.71 21.76 14.69
N SER A 602 37.64 22.49 15.32
CA SER A 602 37.48 22.91 16.71
C SER A 602 36.37 23.93 16.91
N ASP A 603 36.23 24.88 16.00
CA ASP A 603 35.08 25.78 15.87
C ASP A 603 34.63 25.67 14.40
N THR A 604 33.34 25.44 14.18
CA THR A 604 32.73 25.26 12.86
C THR A 604 31.46 26.10 12.72
N THR A 605 30.80 26.04 11.56
CA THR A 605 29.51 26.67 11.29
C THR A 605 28.37 25.67 11.30
N ALA A 606 27.20 26.13 11.73
CA ALA A 606 25.92 25.46 11.52
C ALA A 606 24.93 26.50 11.01
N GLN A 607 24.02 26.10 10.11
CA GLN A 607 22.93 27.01 9.75
C GLN A 607 22.07 27.30 10.98
N ARG A 608 21.71 28.58 11.19
CA ARG A 608 20.98 29.02 12.39
C ARG A 608 19.70 28.22 12.61
N ILE A 609 18.98 27.93 11.53
CA ILE A 609 17.74 27.16 11.53
C ILE A 609 17.91 25.69 12.00
N TYR A 610 19.13 25.14 11.96
CA TYR A 610 19.44 23.75 12.33
C TYR A 610 20.13 23.61 13.69
N ILE A 611 19.96 24.61 14.55
CA ILE A 611 20.41 24.56 15.95
C ILE A 611 19.21 24.34 16.83
N PHE A 612 19.20 23.24 17.58
CA PHE A 612 18.11 22.82 18.45
C PHE A 612 18.52 22.95 19.94
N PRO A 613 17.54 23.09 20.86
CA PRO A 613 17.83 23.07 22.29
C PRO A 613 18.46 21.73 22.68
N TYR A 614 19.47 21.77 23.55
CA TYR A 614 20.11 20.53 23.97
C TYR A 614 19.15 19.65 24.77
N ARG A 615 19.04 18.40 24.34
CA ARG A 615 18.35 17.32 25.05
C ARG A 615 19.12 16.02 24.85
N GLU A 616 19.05 15.12 25.83
CA GLU A 616 19.66 13.82 25.70
C GLU A 616 18.78 12.91 24.81
N LEU A 617 19.27 12.56 23.62
CA LEU A 617 18.56 11.71 22.67
C LEU A 617 18.81 10.22 22.99
N LYS A 618 17.75 9.40 22.87
CA LYS A 618 17.75 7.96 23.22
C LYS A 618 17.27 7.11 22.03
N PHE A 619 17.70 5.86 21.98
CA PHE A 619 17.18 4.84 21.06
C PHE A 619 16.11 4.01 21.72
#